data_AF-A0A0Q9SJV2-F1
#
_entry.id   AF-A0A0Q9SJV2-F1
#
_cell.length_a   1.000
_cell.length_b   1.000
_cell.length_c   1.000
_cell.angle_alpha   90.00
_cell.angle_beta   90.00
_cell.angle_gamma   90.00
#
_symmetry.space_group_name_H-M   'P 1'
#
loop_
_entity.id
_entity.type
_entity.pdbx_description
1 polymer ?
#
loop_
_entity_poly.entity_id
_entity_poly.type
_entity_poly.pdbx_seq_one_letter_code
_entity_poly.pdbx_strand_id
1 'polypeptide(L)'
;MSQRELAVAVGVAPSTVAAIESGARHPSVELLDRLLRASGLRLAVVDADGVELAPFPDEAVRDNAGRRFPAHLDVLPPDRVPPTRVASPRYDRPPAKGWYRLRADAPREGAVGPRADHPTVAEVELARQKTLYGRSPTWPRREATLREAWGLAPGPDDD
;
A
#
# COMPACT_ATOMS: atom_id res chain seq x y z
N MET A 1 9.28 -10.48 30.35
CA MET A 1 9.68 -9.20 30.95
C MET A 1 8.66 -8.83 32.01
N SER A 2 9.11 -8.49 33.20
CA SER A 2 8.27 -7.99 34.29
C SER A 2 7.94 -6.51 34.11
N GLN A 3 6.90 -6.04 34.79
CA GLN A 3 6.46 -4.64 34.75
C GLN A 3 7.54 -3.63 35.18
N ARG A 4 8.38 -4.02 36.14
CA ARG A 4 9.54 -3.22 36.59
C ARG A 4 10.62 -3.15 35.52
N GLU A 5 10.96 -4.29 34.91
CA GLU A 5 11.93 -4.32 33.82
C GLU A 5 11.45 -3.47 32.64
N LEU A 6 10.15 -3.52 32.32
CA LEU A 6 9.54 -2.69 31.28
C LEU A 6 9.63 -1.19 31.60
N ALA A 7 9.32 -0.80 32.83
CA ALA A 7 9.40 0.58 33.28
C ALA A 7 10.84 1.12 33.18
N VAL A 8 11.82 0.32 33.59
CA VAL A 8 13.25 0.64 33.47
C VAL A 8 13.66 0.75 31.99
N ALA A 9 13.27 -0.21 31.16
CA ALA A 9 13.60 -0.22 29.74
C ALA A 9 13.07 1.01 28.98
N VAL A 10 11.90 1.53 29.36
CA VAL A 10 11.26 2.69 28.71
C VAL A 10 11.60 4.02 29.39
N GLY A 11 12.22 3.98 30.58
CA GLY A 11 12.60 5.18 31.34
C GLY A 11 11.42 5.87 32.03
N VAL A 12 10.45 5.10 32.54
CA VAL A 12 9.27 5.62 33.26
C VAL A 12 9.19 5.04 34.68
N ALA A 13 8.44 5.70 35.56
CA ALA A 13 8.19 5.18 36.90
C ALA A 13 7.33 3.89 36.83
N PRO A 14 7.59 2.86 37.65
CA PRO A 14 6.77 1.63 37.68
C PRO A 14 5.28 1.89 37.93
N SER A 15 4.95 2.91 38.72
CA SER A 15 3.57 3.36 38.95
C SER A 15 2.87 3.85 37.69
N THR A 16 3.62 4.35 36.70
CA THR A 16 3.06 4.75 35.40
C THR A 16 2.60 3.55 34.61
N VAL A 17 3.40 2.46 34.58
CA VAL A 17 3.02 1.23 33.90
C VAL A 17 1.82 0.58 34.59
N ALA A 18 1.80 0.55 35.93
CA ALA A 18 0.65 0.05 36.70
C ALA A 18 -0.63 0.85 36.45
N ALA A 19 -0.54 2.18 36.38
CA ALA A 19 -1.68 3.04 36.05
C ALA A 19 -2.19 2.81 34.61
N ILE A 20 -1.30 2.50 33.67
CA ILE A 20 -1.67 2.18 32.28
C ILE A 20 -2.39 0.83 32.22
N GLU A 21 -1.83 -0.21 32.84
CA GLU A 21 -2.43 -1.56 32.83
C GLU A 21 -3.77 -1.65 33.55
N SER A 22 -3.94 -0.86 34.62
CA SER A 22 -5.22 -0.78 35.34
C SER A 22 -6.27 0.10 34.64
N GLY A 23 -5.92 0.77 33.53
CA GLY A 23 -6.80 1.72 32.85
C GLY A 23 -6.96 3.07 33.57
N ALA A 24 -6.26 3.29 34.68
CA ALA A 24 -6.28 4.55 35.41
C ALA A 24 -5.58 5.71 34.66
N ARG A 25 -4.74 5.39 33.65
CA ARG A 25 -4.07 6.36 32.79
C ARG A 25 -4.02 5.88 31.35
N HIS A 26 -4.41 6.74 30.41
CA HIS A 26 -4.18 6.49 28.99
C HIS A 26 -2.79 6.99 28.58
N PRO A 27 -1.92 6.15 28.00
CA PRO A 27 -0.63 6.59 27.50
C PRO A 27 -0.78 7.44 26.24
N SER A 28 0.22 8.27 25.94
CA SER A 28 0.38 8.81 24.59
C SER A 28 0.72 7.67 23.62
N VAL A 29 0.43 7.85 22.33
CA VAL A 29 0.80 6.88 21.28
C VAL A 29 2.31 6.60 21.29
N GLU A 30 3.12 7.64 21.53
CA GLU A 30 4.58 7.51 21.63
C GLU A 30 5.01 6.63 22.82
N LEU A 31 4.40 6.80 23.99
CA LEU A 31 4.70 5.98 25.15
C LEU A 31 4.25 4.52 24.93
N LEU A 32 3.09 4.33 24.32
CA LEU A 32 2.58 3.01 23.97
C LEU A 32 3.52 2.29 23.00
N ASP A 33 3.99 2.97 21.95
CA ASP A 33 4.96 2.42 20.99
C ASP A 33 6.26 2.01 21.69
N ARG A 34 6.80 2.83 22.60
CA ARG A 34 8.00 2.49 23.38
C ARG A 34 7.81 1.26 24.26
N LEU A 35 6.67 1.15 24.96
CA LEU A 35 6.34 -0.01 25.81
C LEU A 35 6.24 -1.30 24.99
N LEU A 36 5.59 -1.24 23.83
CA LEU A 36 5.46 -2.37 22.92
C LEU A 36 6.82 -2.80 22.35
N ARG A 37 7.63 -1.85 21.86
CA ARG A 37 8.97 -2.14 21.33
C ARG A 37 9.90 -2.77 22.36
N ALA A 38 9.88 -2.29 23.59
CA ALA A 38 10.64 -2.90 24.70
C ALA A 38 10.23 -4.36 24.96
N SER A 39 9.02 -4.74 24.57
CA SER A 39 8.47 -6.10 24.68
C SER A 39 8.64 -6.94 23.40
N GLY A 40 9.32 -6.43 22.37
CA GLY A 40 9.41 -7.08 21.05
C GLY A 40 8.12 -7.01 20.23
N LEU A 41 7.20 -6.12 20.59
CA LEU A 41 5.92 -5.89 19.90
C LEU A 41 5.98 -4.58 19.11
N ARG A 42 5.00 -4.36 18.23
CA ARG A 42 4.85 -3.12 17.46
C ARG A 42 3.39 -2.72 17.33
N LEU A 43 3.15 -1.43 17.09
CA LEU A 43 1.83 -0.95 16.65
C LEU A 43 1.65 -1.27 15.16
N ALA A 44 0.44 -1.70 14.81
CA ALA A 44 0.00 -1.95 13.45
C ALA A 44 -1.40 -1.36 13.27
N VAL A 45 -1.68 -0.80 12.10
CA VAL A 45 -3.04 -0.45 11.69
C VAL A 45 -3.58 -1.64 10.92
N VAL A 46 -4.76 -2.12 11.31
CA VAL A 46 -5.43 -3.25 10.65
C VAL A 46 -6.79 -2.80 10.12
N ASP A 47 -7.28 -3.43 9.06
CA ASP A 47 -8.63 -3.23 8.57
C ASP A 47 -9.67 -4.03 9.40
N ALA A 48 -10.93 -3.99 8.97
CA ALA A 48 -12.04 -4.66 9.66
C ALA A 48 -11.91 -6.20 9.68
N ASP A 49 -11.14 -6.76 8.74
CA ASP A 49 -10.89 -8.20 8.62
C ASP A 49 -9.60 -8.62 9.35
N GLY A 50 -8.94 -7.68 10.04
CA GLY A 50 -7.70 -7.90 10.78
C GLY A 50 -6.45 -7.93 9.89
N VAL A 51 -6.56 -7.53 8.62
CA VAL A 51 -5.42 -7.46 7.71
C VAL A 51 -4.64 -6.19 8.00
N GLU A 52 -3.33 -6.35 8.21
CA GLU A 52 -2.45 -5.21 8.42
C GLU A 52 -2.32 -4.33 7.18
N LEU A 53 -2.54 -3.03 7.38
CA LEU A 53 -2.36 -2.01 6.36
C LEU A 53 -0.90 -1.57 6.31
N ALA A 54 -0.24 -1.88 5.20
CA ALA A 54 1.10 -1.39 4.93
C ALA A 54 1.07 0.12 4.62
N PRO A 55 2.13 0.87 5.00
CA PRO A 55 2.32 2.23 4.52
C PRO A 55 2.37 2.29 2.99
N PHE A 56 2.08 3.47 2.43
CA PHE A 56 2.27 3.70 1.01
C PHE A 56 3.71 3.39 0.57
N PRO A 57 3.91 2.57 -0.48
CA PRO A 57 5.26 2.31 -0.98
C PRO A 57 5.89 3.62 -1.48
N ASP A 58 7.20 3.74 -1.33
CA ASP A 58 7.93 4.92 -1.81
C ASP A 58 7.97 4.96 -3.35
N GLU A 59 7.89 3.78 -3.97
CA GLU A 59 7.82 3.50 -5.38
C GLU A 59 6.42 3.71 -5.99
N ALA A 60 5.45 4.15 -5.19
CA ALA A 60 4.11 4.51 -5.66
C ALA A 60 4.19 5.49 -6.82
N VAL A 61 3.36 5.28 -7.86
CA VAL A 61 3.36 6.15 -9.04
C VAL A 61 3.02 7.59 -8.66
N ARG A 62 3.77 8.52 -9.24
CA ARG A 62 3.60 9.96 -9.08
C ARG A 62 3.18 10.61 -10.38
N ASP A 63 2.45 11.72 -10.29
CA ASP A 63 2.09 12.53 -11.44
C ASP A 63 3.33 13.22 -12.05
N ASN A 64 3.12 13.96 -13.15
CA ASN A 64 4.21 14.70 -13.82
C ASN A 64 4.78 15.85 -12.97
N ALA A 65 4.13 16.23 -11.87
CA ALA A 65 4.60 17.21 -10.89
C ALA A 65 5.24 16.56 -9.65
N GLY A 66 5.43 15.24 -9.63
CA GLY A 66 6.05 14.50 -8.53
C GLY A 66 5.13 14.24 -7.32
N ARG A 67 3.84 14.55 -7.42
CA ARG A 67 2.86 14.34 -6.36
C ARG A 67 2.29 12.93 -6.43
N ARG A 68 1.94 12.36 -5.27
CA ARG A 68 1.16 11.12 -5.22
C ARG A 68 -0.26 11.37 -5.72
N PHE A 69 -0.87 10.36 -6.33
CA PHE A 69 -2.30 10.42 -6.62
C PHE A 69 -3.10 10.45 -5.30
N PRO A 70 -4.29 11.06 -5.26
CA PRO A 70 -5.15 11.04 -4.06
C PRO A 70 -5.54 9.62 -3.64
N ALA A 71 -5.45 9.32 -2.33
CA ALA A 71 -5.66 7.96 -1.76
C ALA A 71 -7.02 7.32 -2.07
N HIS A 72 -8.06 8.12 -2.28
CA HIS A 72 -9.41 7.64 -2.61
C HIS A 72 -9.62 7.32 -4.10
N LEU A 73 -8.57 7.44 -4.92
CA LEU A 73 -8.65 7.22 -6.37
C LEU A 73 -7.86 5.98 -6.78
N ASP A 74 -8.34 5.32 -7.82
CA ASP A 74 -7.62 4.23 -8.45
C ASP A 74 -6.69 4.77 -9.52
N VAL A 75 -5.41 4.45 -9.41
CA VAL A 75 -4.41 4.79 -10.44
C VAL A 75 -4.50 3.77 -11.57
N LEU A 76 -4.63 4.29 -12.78
CA LEU A 76 -4.72 3.52 -14.02
C LEU A 76 -3.44 3.68 -14.83
N PRO A 77 -3.07 2.67 -15.63
CA PRO A 77 -1.96 2.78 -16.58
C PRO A 77 -2.11 3.94 -17.55
N PRO A 78 -0.98 4.52 -18.02
CA PRO A 78 -0.99 5.68 -18.89
C PRO A 78 -1.73 5.44 -20.22
N ASP A 79 -1.78 4.20 -20.69
CA ASP A 79 -2.51 3.79 -21.91
C ASP A 79 -4.03 3.78 -21.73
N ARG A 80 -4.54 3.79 -20.49
CA ARG A 80 -5.98 3.91 -20.17
C ARG A 80 -6.41 5.38 -20.19
N VAL A 81 -6.22 6.02 -21.34
CA VAL A 81 -6.48 7.45 -21.53
C VAL A 81 -7.98 7.76 -21.35
N PRO A 82 -8.36 8.72 -20.49
CA PRO A 82 -9.76 9.13 -20.34
C PRO A 82 -10.35 9.66 -21.66
N PRO A 83 -11.64 9.41 -21.96
CA PRO A 83 -12.27 9.86 -23.20
C PRO A 83 -12.16 11.37 -23.44
N THR A 84 -12.25 12.17 -22.38
CA THR A 84 -12.08 13.63 -22.44
C THR A 84 -10.70 14.06 -22.91
N ARG A 85 -9.66 13.26 -22.66
CA ARG A 85 -8.28 13.52 -23.11
C ARG A 85 -8.03 13.08 -24.53
N VAL A 86 -8.72 12.05 -24.99
CA VAL A 86 -8.73 11.66 -26.42
C VAL A 86 -9.41 12.76 -27.25
N ALA A 87 -10.53 13.29 -26.77
CA ALA A 87 -11.27 14.36 -27.45
C ALA A 87 -10.58 15.73 -27.39
N SER A 88 -9.69 15.95 -26.43
CA SER A 88 -8.97 17.22 -26.25
C SER A 88 -7.52 16.95 -25.86
N PRO A 89 -6.69 16.47 -26.81
CA PRO A 89 -5.30 16.14 -26.55
C PRO A 89 -4.50 17.40 -26.23
N ARG A 90 -3.57 17.26 -25.29
CA ARG A 90 -2.63 18.31 -24.91
C ARG A 90 -1.23 17.86 -25.28
N TYR A 91 -0.63 18.55 -26.26
CA TYR A 91 0.71 18.25 -26.76
C TYR A 91 1.80 19.08 -26.07
N ASP A 92 1.40 20.09 -25.29
CA ASP A 92 2.28 20.99 -24.53
C ASP A 92 2.88 20.35 -23.26
N ARG A 93 2.55 19.08 -22.97
CA ARG A 93 2.90 18.42 -21.71
C ARG A 93 3.53 17.05 -21.96
N PRO A 94 4.45 16.62 -21.08
CA PRO A 94 4.93 15.24 -21.10
C PRO A 94 3.76 14.25 -21.01
N PRO A 95 3.90 13.04 -21.58
CA PRO A 95 2.92 11.97 -21.43
C PRO A 95 2.58 11.76 -19.96
N ALA A 96 1.31 11.45 -19.67
CA ALA A 96 0.90 11.13 -18.31
C ALA A 96 1.63 9.85 -17.85
N LYS A 97 2.15 9.84 -16.61
CA LYS A 97 2.70 8.63 -15.97
C LYS A 97 1.61 7.65 -15.49
N GLY A 98 0.37 8.14 -15.39
CA GLY A 98 -0.81 7.39 -15.01
C GLY A 98 -2.04 8.28 -15.06
N TRP A 99 -3.19 7.64 -15.12
CA TRP A 99 -4.49 8.30 -14.98
C TRP A 99 -5.13 7.90 -13.67
N TYR A 100 -6.25 8.52 -13.33
CA TYR A 100 -7.02 8.12 -12.17
C TYR A 100 -8.49 8.05 -12.52
N ARG A 101 -9.21 7.20 -11.78
CA ARG A 101 -10.67 7.20 -11.74
C ARG A 101 -11.14 7.26 -10.29
N LEU A 102 -12.36 7.76 -10.10
CA LEU A 102 -13.05 7.58 -8.84
C LEU A 102 -13.12 6.07 -8.56
N ARG A 103 -12.64 5.71 -7.38
CA ARG A 103 -12.74 4.36 -6.86
C ARG A 103 -14.24 4.06 -6.75
N ALA A 104 -14.70 3.07 -7.49
CA ALA A 104 -16.05 2.56 -7.26
C ALA A 104 -16.01 1.78 -5.95
N ASP A 105 -17.06 1.84 -5.13
CA ASP A 105 -17.16 1.03 -3.90
C ASP A 105 -17.15 -0.49 -4.17
N ALA A 106 -17.10 -0.91 -5.44
CA ALA A 106 -16.99 -2.30 -5.85
C ALA A 106 -15.60 -2.87 -5.48
N PRO A 107 -15.55 -4.07 -4.88
CA PRO A 107 -14.31 -4.83 -4.74
C PRO A 107 -13.63 -5.02 -6.10
N ARG A 108 -12.31 -4.99 -6.14
CA ARG A 108 -11.58 -5.54 -7.31
C ARG A 108 -11.89 -7.03 -7.37
N GLU A 109 -12.44 -7.51 -8.48
CA GLU A 109 -12.49 -8.94 -8.77
C GLU A 109 -11.06 -9.51 -8.69
N GLY A 110 -10.83 -10.45 -7.77
CA GLY A 110 -9.58 -11.20 -7.66
C GLY A 110 -8.44 -10.58 -6.82
N ALA A 111 -8.67 -9.52 -6.04
CA ALA A 111 -7.62 -9.01 -5.14
C ALA A 111 -7.71 -9.65 -3.74
N VAL A 112 -7.03 -10.79 -3.56
CA VAL A 112 -6.74 -11.33 -2.22
C VAL A 112 -5.41 -10.72 -1.76
N GLY A 113 -5.48 -9.82 -0.77
CA GLY A 113 -4.31 -9.18 -0.17
C GLY A 113 -4.57 -7.74 0.27
N PRO A 114 -3.72 -7.16 1.15
CA PRO A 114 -3.86 -5.79 1.60
C PRO A 114 -3.98 -4.86 0.39
N ARG A 115 -5.06 -4.09 0.35
CA ARG A 115 -5.35 -3.15 -0.74
C ARG A 115 -4.17 -2.18 -0.88
N ALA A 116 -3.29 -2.41 -1.86
CA ALA A 116 -2.30 -1.41 -2.23
C ALA A 116 -3.07 -0.19 -2.76
N ASP A 117 -3.29 0.80 -1.89
CA ASP A 117 -4.07 2.00 -2.20
C ASP A 117 -3.48 2.78 -3.37
N HIS A 118 -2.17 2.62 -3.61
CA HIS A 118 -1.50 3.08 -4.82
C HIS A 118 -0.56 2.02 -5.39
N PRO A 119 -0.71 1.69 -6.68
CA PRO A 119 0.24 0.82 -7.34
C PRO A 119 1.60 1.51 -7.47
N THR A 120 2.63 0.71 -7.40
CA THR A 120 4.01 1.05 -7.75
C THR A 120 4.16 1.25 -9.26
N VAL A 121 5.26 1.88 -9.67
CA VAL A 121 5.61 2.02 -11.10
C VAL A 121 5.66 0.65 -11.80
N ALA A 122 6.20 -0.36 -11.13
CA ALA A 122 6.28 -1.72 -11.65
C ALA A 122 4.89 -2.35 -11.86
N GLU A 123 3.97 -2.19 -10.90
CA GLU A 123 2.60 -2.70 -11.02
C GLU A 123 1.82 -2.01 -12.14
N VAL A 124 2.00 -0.70 -12.32
CA VAL A 124 1.37 0.04 -13.40
C VAL A 124 1.89 -0.41 -14.77
N GLU A 125 3.20 -0.63 -14.92
CA GLU A 125 3.76 -1.16 -16.16
C GLU A 125 3.36 -2.62 -16.41
N LEU A 126 3.23 -3.45 -15.37
CA LEU A 126 2.69 -4.81 -15.52
C LEU A 126 1.25 -4.79 -16.02
N ALA A 127 0.40 -3.94 -15.45
CA ALA A 127 -0.98 -3.77 -15.90
C ALA A 127 -1.08 -3.27 -17.35
N ARG A 128 -0.10 -2.43 -17.76
CA ARG A 128 0.07 -2.00 -19.14
C ARG A 128 0.40 -3.17 -20.07
N GLN A 129 1.43 -3.96 -19.73
CA GLN A 129 1.82 -5.16 -20.48
C GLN A 129 0.67 -6.17 -20.58
N LYS A 130 -0.09 -6.37 -19.49
CA LYS A 130 -1.27 -7.24 -19.47
C LYS A 130 -2.37 -6.74 -20.40
N THR A 131 -2.59 -5.44 -20.47
CA THR A 131 -3.59 -4.86 -21.39
C THR A 131 -3.19 -5.09 -22.86
N LEU A 132 -1.90 -4.99 -23.18
CA LEU A 132 -1.39 -5.17 -24.55
C LEU A 132 -1.27 -6.63 -24.97
N TYR A 133 -0.78 -7.50 -24.08
CA TYR A 133 -0.35 -8.86 -24.41
C TYR A 133 -1.10 -9.96 -23.63
N GLY A 134 -2.00 -9.60 -22.71
CA GLY A 134 -2.67 -10.54 -21.81
C GLY A 134 -3.56 -11.58 -22.48
N ARG A 135 -3.95 -11.33 -23.74
CA ARG A 135 -4.70 -12.32 -24.56
C ARG A 135 -3.81 -13.38 -25.20
N SER A 136 -2.49 -13.23 -25.12
CA SER A 136 -1.56 -14.21 -25.69
C SER A 136 -1.55 -15.49 -24.84
N PRO A 137 -1.55 -16.69 -25.46
CA PRO A 137 -1.35 -17.95 -24.73
C PRO A 137 -0.03 -17.98 -23.93
N THR A 138 0.96 -17.21 -24.33
CA THR A 138 2.26 -17.11 -23.65
C THR A 138 2.26 -16.15 -22.47
N TRP A 139 1.14 -15.45 -22.22
CA TRP A 139 1.07 -14.42 -21.19
C TRP A 139 1.41 -14.92 -19.79
N PRO A 140 0.91 -16.07 -19.29
CA PRO A 140 1.22 -16.51 -17.92
C PRO A 140 2.72 -16.63 -17.65
N ARG A 141 3.47 -17.24 -18.59
CA ARG A 141 4.93 -17.34 -18.49
C ARG A 141 5.63 -15.98 -18.53
N ARG A 142 5.15 -15.08 -19.40
CA ARG A 142 5.69 -13.72 -19.51
C ARG A 142 5.39 -12.90 -18.26
N GLU A 143 4.19 -13.01 -17.70
CA GLU A 143 3.79 -12.34 -16.46
C GLU A 143 4.68 -12.79 -15.30
N ALA A 144 4.91 -14.09 -15.14
CA ALA A 144 5.83 -14.60 -14.11
C ALA A 144 7.25 -14.03 -14.27
N THR A 145 7.77 -14.01 -15.51
CA THR A 145 9.11 -13.46 -15.81
C THR A 145 9.20 -11.96 -15.50
N LEU A 146 8.17 -11.19 -15.85
CA LEU A 146 8.13 -9.75 -15.58
C LEU A 146 7.98 -9.44 -14.10
N ARG A 147 7.16 -10.21 -13.37
CA ARG A 147 7.00 -10.07 -11.91
C ARG A 147 8.31 -10.34 -11.19
N GLU A 148 9.02 -11.40 -11.56
CA GLU A 148 10.35 -11.70 -11.02
C GLU A 148 11.34 -10.57 -11.32
N ALA A 149 11.44 -10.15 -12.59
CA ALA A 149 12.37 -9.09 -13.02
C ALA A 149 12.11 -7.73 -12.34
N TRP A 150 10.86 -7.46 -11.93
CA TRP A 150 10.46 -6.22 -11.28
C TRP A 150 10.21 -6.34 -9.78
N GLY A 151 10.54 -7.48 -9.17
CA GLY A 151 10.40 -7.70 -7.72
C GLY A 151 8.95 -7.64 -7.23
N LEU A 152 7.98 -7.97 -8.08
CA LEU A 152 6.57 -8.02 -7.73
C LEU A 152 6.23 -9.36 -7.09
N ALA A 153 5.22 -9.38 -6.22
CA ALA A 153 4.68 -10.62 -5.68
C ALA A 153 4.26 -11.58 -6.82
N PRO A 154 4.38 -12.91 -6.63
CA PRO A 154 3.89 -13.88 -7.60
C PRO A 154 2.41 -13.61 -7.90
N GLY A 155 2.01 -13.88 -9.15
CA GLY A 155 0.59 -13.80 -9.52
C GLY A 155 -0.23 -14.80 -8.70
N PRO A 156 -1.55 -14.60 -8.55
CA PRO A 156 -2.40 -15.69 -8.08
C PRO A 156 -2.18 -16.89 -9.00
N ASP A 157 -1.87 -18.05 -8.41
CA ASP A 157 -1.82 -19.30 -9.16
C ASP A 157 -3.21 -19.53 -9.76
N ASP A 158 -3.29 -19.60 -11.10
CA ASP A 158 -4.48 -20.11 -11.79
C ASP A 158 -4.44 -21.65 -11.66
N ASP A 159 -5.08 -22.17 -10.61
CA ASP A 159 -5.49 -23.59 -10.49
C ASP A 159 -6.83 -23.82 -11.22
#